data_AF-K9VPP8-F1
#
_entry.id   AF-K9VPP8-F1
#
_cell.length_a   1.000
_cell.length_b   1.000
_cell.length_c   1.000
_cell.angle_alpha   90.00
_cell.angle_beta   90.00
_cell.angle_gamma   90.00
#
_symmetry.space_group_name_H-M   'P 1'
#
loop_
_entity.id
_entity.type
_entity.pdbx_description
1 polymer ?
#
loop_
_entity_poly.entity_id
_entity_poly.type
_entity_poly.pdbx_seq_one_letter_code
_entity_poly.pdbx_strand_id
1 'polypeptide(L)'
;MIGGMGKAGKALRQVLGTYGISQNRLAVTMGINRSTVYQWVNEVSDPLAEAVTEIVKALENIDEAAAEDFINLYLGRFLEKNDLREEDNS
;
A
#
# COMPACT_ATOMS: atom_id res chain seq x y z
N MET A 1 12.80 -9.12 -14.21
CA MET A 1 12.26 -9.08 -12.83
C MET A 1 10.88 -8.46 -12.87
N ILE A 2 9.83 -9.22 -12.53
CA ILE A 2 8.45 -8.75 -12.54
C ILE A 2 8.14 -8.15 -11.15
N GLY A 3 8.39 -6.86 -10.96
CA GLY A 3 8.11 -6.17 -9.70
C GLY A 3 6.97 -5.18 -9.85
N GLY A 4 5.96 -5.27 -8.99
CA GLY A 4 4.85 -4.31 -8.85
C GLY A 4 5.25 -2.93 -8.33
N MET A 5 6.51 -2.53 -8.54
CA MET A 5 7.22 -1.40 -7.94
C MET A 5 6.38 -0.11 -7.97
N GLY A 6 5.78 0.23 -6.82
CA GLY A 6 5.10 1.50 -6.53
C GLY A 6 3.60 1.41 -6.23
N LYS A 7 2.91 0.28 -6.45
CA LYS A 7 1.42 0.26 -6.32
C LYS A 7 0.95 0.37 -4.87
N ALA A 8 1.49 -0.48 -4.00
CA ALA A 8 1.15 -0.49 -2.59
C ALA A 8 1.72 0.75 -1.87
N GLY A 9 2.91 1.21 -2.27
CA GLY A 9 3.49 2.45 -1.76
C GLY A 9 2.62 3.69 -2.05
N LYS A 10 2.13 3.82 -3.29
CA LYS A 10 1.20 4.91 -3.67
C LYS A 10 -0.15 4.78 -2.95
N ALA A 11 -0.69 3.56 -2.84
CA ALA A 11 -1.89 3.29 -2.05
C ALA A 11 -1.75 3.78 -0.63
N LEU A 12 -0.67 3.37 0.01
CA LEU A 12 -0.39 3.68 1.38
C LEU A 12 -0.21 5.18 1.56
N ARG A 13 0.58 5.84 0.69
CA ARG A 13 0.76 7.29 0.74
C ARG A 13 -0.56 8.04 0.66
N GLN A 14 -1.43 7.64 -0.27
CA GLN A 14 -2.73 8.27 -0.46
C GLN A 14 -3.63 8.10 0.77
N VAL A 15 -3.79 6.87 1.26
CA VAL A 15 -4.63 6.59 2.44
C VAL A 15 -4.11 7.31 3.68
N LEU A 16 -2.81 7.24 3.96
CA LEU A 16 -2.21 7.93 5.10
C LEU A 16 -2.46 9.45 5.02
N GLY A 17 -2.40 10.03 3.82
CA GLY A 17 -2.71 11.44 3.59
C GLY A 17 -4.19 11.77 3.79
N THR A 18 -5.09 10.98 3.22
CA THR A 18 -6.55 11.19 3.29
C THR A 18 -7.08 11.13 4.72
N TYR A 19 -6.61 10.17 5.51
CA TYR A 19 -7.09 9.92 6.87
C TYR A 19 -6.21 10.62 7.94
N GLY A 20 -5.19 11.38 7.55
CA GLY A 20 -4.28 12.04 8.49
C GLY A 20 -3.48 11.08 9.38
N ILE A 21 -3.26 9.85 8.91
CA ILE A 21 -2.53 8.81 9.64
C ILE A 21 -1.03 9.02 9.42
N SER A 22 -0.28 9.24 10.51
CA SER A 22 1.18 9.36 10.40
C SER A 22 1.85 8.00 10.11
N GLN A 23 2.94 8.02 9.34
CA GLN A 23 3.78 6.84 9.08
C GLN A 23 4.26 6.18 10.39
N ASN A 24 4.52 6.98 11.42
CA ASN A 24 4.93 6.48 12.73
C ASN A 24 3.80 5.71 13.44
N ARG A 25 2.57 6.22 13.35
CA ARG A 25 1.39 5.55 13.92
C ARG A 25 1.18 4.18 13.28
N LEU A 26 1.29 4.11 11.95
CA LEU A 26 1.23 2.83 11.24
C LEU A 26 2.36 1.88 11.68
N ALA A 27 3.62 2.37 11.73
CA ALA A 27 4.78 1.56 12.11
C ALA A 27 4.65 0.97 13.51
N VAL A 28 4.21 1.76 14.49
CA VAL A 28 3.97 1.29 15.87
C VAL A 28 2.85 0.26 15.91
N THR A 29 1.77 0.47 15.17
CA THR A 29 0.64 -0.47 15.12
C THR A 29 1.04 -1.81 14.49
N MET A 30 1.90 -1.77 13.47
CA MET A 30 2.47 -2.97 12.82
C MET A 30 3.61 -3.61 13.62
N GLY A 31 4.16 -2.96 14.65
CA GLY A 31 5.33 -3.44 15.39
C GLY A 31 6.63 -3.45 14.58
N ILE A 32 6.74 -2.63 13.53
CA ILE A 32 7.90 -2.57 12.63
C ILE A 32 8.64 -1.23 12.74
N ASN A 33 9.82 -1.16 12.11
CA ASN A 33 10.58 0.08 12.07
C ASN A 33 9.89 1.12 11.16
N ARG A 34 9.80 2.37 11.64
CA ARG A 34 9.29 3.51 10.86
C ARG A 34 10.02 3.68 9.52
N SER A 35 11.32 3.40 9.46
CA SER A 35 12.10 3.46 8.23
C SER A 35 11.58 2.53 7.14
N THR A 36 11.02 1.38 7.50
CA THR A 36 10.37 0.45 6.57
C THR A 36 9.11 1.09 5.96
N VAL A 37 8.25 1.67 6.80
CA VAL A 37 7.06 2.40 6.32
C VAL A 37 7.45 3.60 5.46
N TYR A 38 8.49 4.33 5.85
CA TYR A 38 9.04 5.44 5.06
C TYR A 38 9.48 4.97 3.67
N GLN A 39 10.19 3.85 3.57
CA GLN A 39 10.64 3.31 2.29
C GLN A 39 9.46 2.93 1.39
N TRP A 40 8.40 2.32 1.93
CA TRP A 40 7.19 2.00 1.18
C TRP A 40 6.47 3.25 0.70
N VAL A 41 6.25 4.21 1.60
CA VAL A 41 5.53 5.44 1.28
C VAL A 41 6.31 6.29 0.26
N ASN A 42 7.64 6.27 0.27
CA ASN A 42 8.49 6.96 -0.72
C ASN A 42 8.83 6.10 -1.94
N GLU A 43 8.23 4.92 -2.09
CA GLU A 43 8.44 4.02 -3.23
C GLU A 43 9.92 3.60 -3.42
N VAL A 44 10.72 3.66 -2.34
CA VAL A 44 12.11 3.18 -2.30
C VAL A 44 12.14 1.65 -2.37
N SER A 45 11.15 1.01 -1.74
CA SER A 45 10.88 -0.43 -1.82
C SER A 45 9.37 -0.65 -1.77
N ASP A 46 8.91 -1.79 -2.28
CA ASP A 46 7.52 -2.19 -2.12
C ASP A 46 7.33 -3.12 -0.93
N PRO A 47 6.19 -3.05 -0.23
CA PRO A 47 5.80 -4.10 0.70
C PRO A 47 5.56 -5.41 -0.05
N LEU A 48 6.01 -6.52 0.54
CA LEU A 48 5.70 -7.87 0.07
C LEU A 48 4.23 -8.22 0.34
N ALA A 49 3.71 -9.28 -0.31
CA ALA A 49 2.31 -9.70 -0.15
C ALA A 49 1.91 -9.92 1.32
N GLU A 50 2.81 -10.49 2.13
CA GLU A 50 2.61 -10.63 3.58
C GLU A 50 2.48 -9.27 4.27
N ALA A 51 3.37 -8.33 3.95
CA ALA A 51 3.33 -6.97 4.50
C ALA A 51 2.07 -6.20 4.07
N VAL A 52 1.53 -6.43 2.87
CA VAL A 52 0.24 -5.85 2.43
C VAL A 52 -0.90 -6.30 3.34
N THR A 53 -0.91 -7.58 3.74
CA THR A 53 -1.93 -8.12 4.65
C THR A 53 -1.81 -7.49 6.04
N GLU A 54 -0.58 -7.32 6.54
CA GLU A 54 -0.33 -6.66 7.83
C GLU A 54 -0.63 -5.16 7.80
N ILE A 55 -0.44 -4.48 6.65
CA ILE A 55 -0.87 -3.09 6.46
C ILE A 55 -2.38 -2.97 6.61
N VAL A 56 -3.16 -3.86 5.97
CA VAL A 56 -4.62 -3.86 6.06
C VAL A 56 -5.07 -4.01 7.51
N LYS A 57 -4.56 -5.02 8.22
CA LYS A 57 -4.89 -5.24 9.64
C LYS A 57 -4.52 -4.05 10.53
N ALA A 58 -3.36 -3.45 10.29
CA ALA A 58 -2.91 -2.30 11.06
C ALA A 58 -3.75 -1.05 10.77
N LEU A 59 -4.15 -0.83 9.51
CA LEU A 59 -5.08 0.24 9.15
C LEU A 59 -6.45 -0.01 9.80
N GLU A 60 -6.97 -1.22 9.76
CA GLU A 60 -8.26 -1.58 10.36
C GLU A 60 -8.29 -1.29 11.88
N ASN A 61 -7.18 -1.56 12.57
CA ASN A 61 -7.02 -1.20 13.98
C ASN A 61 -6.94 0.32 14.25
N ILE A 62 -6.54 1.12 13.25
CA ILE A 62 -6.42 2.58 13.35
C ILE A 62 -7.73 3.28 12.95
N ASP A 63 -8.29 2.86 11.82
CA ASP A 63 -9.48 3.39 11.15
C ASP A 63 -9.95 2.35 10.09
N GLU A 64 -11.15 1.79 10.29
CA GLU A 64 -11.73 0.77 9.41
C GLU A 64 -11.89 1.26 7.95
N ALA A 65 -12.31 2.52 7.75
CA ALA A 65 -12.48 3.08 6.41
C ALA A 65 -11.13 3.26 5.69
N ALA A 66 -10.07 3.59 6.42
CA ALA A 66 -8.72 3.64 5.85
C ALA A 66 -8.26 2.29 5.31
N ALA A 67 -8.63 1.18 5.96
CA ALA A 67 -8.31 -0.17 5.50
C ALA A 67 -9.05 -0.53 4.21
N GLU A 68 -10.36 -0.26 4.15
CA GLU A 68 -11.18 -0.49 2.96
C GLU A 68 -10.66 0.30 1.76
N ASP A 69 -10.37 1.59 1.96
CA ASP A 69 -9.81 2.44 0.90
C ASP A 69 -8.45 1.95 0.42
N PHE A 70 -7.60 1.46 1.32
CA PHE A 70 -6.32 0.88 0.93
C PHE A 70 -6.49 -0.34 0.03
N ILE A 71 -7.42 -1.25 0.37
CA ILE A 71 -7.73 -2.43 -0.45
C ILE A 71 -8.24 -2.00 -1.82
N ASN A 72 -9.23 -1.11 -1.86
CA ASN A 72 -9.84 -0.63 -3.10
C ASN A 72 -8.81 0.01 -4.02
N LEU A 73 -7.97 0.90 -3.48
CA LEU A 73 -6.97 1.58 -4.26
C LEU A 73 -5.83 0.64 -4.69
N TYR A 74 -5.45 -0.33 -3.85
CA TYR A 74 -4.43 -1.33 -4.20
C TYR A 74 -4.91 -2.26 -5.32
N LEU A 75 -6.14 -2.78 -5.22
CA LEU A 75 -6.75 -3.65 -6.22
C LEU A 75 -7.08 -2.89 -7.52
N GLY A 76 -7.60 -1.66 -7.45
CA GLY A 76 -7.85 -0.84 -8.63
C GLY A 76 -6.58 -0.62 -9.46
N ARG A 77 -5.48 -0.22 -8.80
CA ARG A 77 -4.17 -0.11 -9.46
C ARG A 77 -3.56 -1.46 -9.83
N PHE A 78 -3.98 -2.56 -9.20
CA PHE A 78 -3.61 -3.90 -9.62
C PHE A 78 -4.19 -4.18 -11.01
N LEU A 79 -5.50 -3.96 -11.18
CA LEU A 79 -6.28 -4.20 -12.38
C LEU A 79 -5.89 -3.30 -13.56
N GLU A 80 -5.79 -1.98 -13.36
CA GLU A 80 -5.40 -1.02 -14.43
C GLU A 80 -4.12 -1.42 -15.19
N LYS A 81 -3.16 -2.04 -14.52
CA LYS A 81 -1.91 -2.49 -15.15
C LYS A 81 -2.03 -3.83 -15.87
N ASN A 82 -2.98 -4.67 -15.48
CA ASN A 82 -3.21 -5.92 -16.20
C ASN A 82 -3.92 -5.65 -17.53
N ASP A 83 -4.82 -4.66 -17.57
CA ASP A 83 -5.50 -4.24 -18.79
C ASP A 83 -4.50 -3.68 -19.83
N LEU A 84 -3.51 -2.90 -19.39
CA LEU A 84 -2.41 -2.39 -20.24
C LEU A 84 -1.47 -3.48 -20.79
N ARG A 85 -1.59 -4.74 -20.34
CA ARG A 85 -0.74 -5.85 -20.81
C ARG A 85 -1.40 -6.69 -21.90
N GLU A 86 -2.69 -6.53 -22.13
CA GLU A 86 -3.40 -7.28 -23.17
C GLU A 86 -3.41 -6.56 -24.53
N GLU A 87 -3.30 -5.23 -24.54
CA GLU A 87 -3.31 -4.44 -25.79
C GLU A 87 -2.00 -4.50 -26.60
N ASP A 88 -0.86 -4.82 -25.97
CA ASP A 88 0.46 -4.84 -26.64
C ASP A 88 0.78 -6.19 -27.32
N ASN A 89 -0.14 -7.17 -27.28
CA ASN A 89 0.07 -8.51 -27.82
C ASN A 89 -0.97 -8.93 -28.88
N SER A 90 -1.61 -7.97 -29.56
CA SER A 90 -2.50 -8.19 -30.72
C SER A 90 -1.98 -7.56 -32.01
#